data_AF-A0A7J6NWU2-F1
#
_entry.id   AF-A0A7J6NWU2-F1
#
_cell.length_a   1.000
_cell.length_b   1.000
_cell.length_c   1.000
_cell.angle_alpha   90.00
_cell.angle_beta   90.00
_cell.angle_gamma   90.00
#
_symmetry.space_group_name_H-M   'P 1'
#
loop_
_entity.id
_entity.type
_entity.pdbx_description
1 polymer ?
#
loop_
_entity_poly.entity_id
_entity_poly.type
_entity_poly.pdbx_seq_one_letter_code
_entity_poly.pdbx_strand_id
1 'polypeptide(L)'
;MFNTDRYAEEVLLNASRTGMTPDRIILSIPLAAYGSIPRLGSYGYRAIVLDHGADPEGDGVIPADAEQTNFYYFFSQKRGIDKIHLARDRGLHGISVESDRSRKYVDLKPSSPRSLTHALASNV
;
A
#
# COMPACT_ATOMS: atom_id res chain seq x y z
N MET A 1 3.80 -11.43 -1.40
CA MET A 1 2.37 -11.68 -1.70
C MET A 1 1.44 -10.73 -0.94
N PHE A 2 1.91 -9.56 -0.47
CA PHE A 2 1.17 -8.76 0.53
C PHE A 2 0.33 -7.61 -0.07
N ASN A 3 0.52 -7.27 -1.35
CA ASN A 3 -0.12 -6.11 -2.01
C ASN A 3 -0.84 -6.46 -3.33
N THR A 4 -1.00 -7.74 -3.67
CA THR A 4 -1.71 -8.17 -4.89
C THR A 4 -3.22 -8.20 -4.67
N ASP A 5 -4.01 -8.13 -5.73
CA ASP A 5 -5.48 -8.21 -5.61
C ASP A 5 -5.92 -9.58 -5.15
N ARG A 6 -5.24 -10.65 -5.61
CA ARG A 6 -5.53 -12.02 -5.18
C ARG A 6 -5.56 -12.19 -3.66
N TYR A 7 -4.59 -11.62 -2.94
CA TYR A 7 -4.58 -11.71 -1.47
C TYR A 7 -5.79 -10.98 -0.86
N ALA A 8 -6.10 -9.79 -1.35
CA ALA A 8 -7.26 -9.04 -0.90
C ALA A 8 -8.58 -9.78 -1.20
N GLU A 9 -8.71 -10.40 -2.37
CA GLU A 9 -9.86 -11.21 -2.75
C GLU A 9 -10.03 -12.45 -1.85
N GLU A 10 -8.94 -13.13 -1.51
CA GLU A 10 -8.96 -14.26 -0.57
C GLU A 10 -9.42 -13.82 0.82
N VAL A 11 -8.96 -12.65 1.29
CA VAL A 11 -9.42 -12.07 2.57
C VAL A 11 -10.91 -11.71 2.52
N LEU A 12 -11.39 -11.09 1.43
CA LEU A 12 -12.80 -10.74 1.23
C LEU A 12 -13.70 -11.97 1.18
N LEU A 13 -13.26 -13.04 0.52
CA LEU A 13 -13.97 -14.32 0.50
C LEU A 13 -14.10 -14.89 1.91
N ASN A 14 -13.03 -14.85 2.70
CA ASN A 14 -13.06 -15.33 4.08
C ASN A 14 -13.95 -14.47 4.98
N ALA A 15 -13.93 -13.14 4.83
CA ALA A 15 -14.84 -12.24 5.54
C ALA A 15 -16.32 -12.50 5.17
N SER A 16 -16.60 -12.77 3.91
CA SER A 16 -17.96 -13.09 3.45
C SER A 16 -18.46 -14.39 4.08
N ARG A 17 -17.59 -15.40 4.23
CA ARG A 17 -17.91 -16.69 4.90
C ARG A 17 -18.24 -16.53 6.38
N THR A 18 -17.78 -15.46 7.05
CA THR A 18 -18.13 -15.17 8.45
C THR A 18 -19.37 -14.29 8.59
N GLY A 19 -20.07 -13.99 7.49
CA GLY A 19 -21.28 -13.17 7.48
C GLY A 19 -21.02 -11.67 7.43
N MET A 20 -19.78 -11.22 7.20
CA MET A 20 -19.51 -9.81 6.95
C MET A 20 -20.01 -9.44 5.56
N THR A 21 -20.77 -8.36 5.48
CA THR A 21 -21.22 -7.80 4.21
C THR A 21 -20.16 -6.85 3.64
N PRO A 22 -19.93 -6.84 2.31
CA PRO A 22 -18.90 -6.00 1.68
C PRO A 22 -18.99 -4.51 2.05
N ASP A 23 -20.20 -3.96 2.16
CA ASP A 23 -20.48 -2.55 2.50
C ASP A 23 -20.04 -2.12 3.91
N ARG A 24 -19.56 -3.07 4.72
CA ARG A 24 -19.00 -2.86 6.06
C ARG A 24 -17.49 -3.09 6.13
N ILE A 25 -16.86 -3.39 5.01
CA ILE A 25 -15.43 -3.68 4.92
C ILE A 25 -14.70 -2.47 4.35
N ILE A 26 -13.63 -2.05 5.02
CA ILE A 26 -12.72 -1.00 4.57
C ILE A 26 -11.38 -1.65 4.24
N LEU A 27 -10.85 -1.38 3.05
CA LEU A 27 -9.52 -1.84 2.65
C LEU A 27 -8.47 -0.83 3.11
N SER A 28 -7.55 -1.26 3.99
CA SER A 28 -6.46 -0.39 4.45
C SER A 28 -5.25 -0.43 3.52
N ILE A 29 -4.78 0.76 3.11
CA ILE A 29 -3.55 0.98 2.35
C ILE A 29 -2.51 1.60 3.29
N PRO A 30 -1.47 0.84 3.71
CA PRO A 30 -0.41 1.38 4.54
C PRO A 30 0.52 2.30 3.73
N LEU A 31 0.84 3.46 4.32
CA LEU A 31 1.89 4.34 3.83
C LEU A 31 3.30 3.87 4.25
N ALA A 32 3.40 2.70 4.88
CA ALA A 32 4.65 2.10 5.29
C ALA A 32 5.11 1.04 4.29
N ALA A 33 6.42 0.98 4.10
CA ALA A 33 7.12 -0.11 3.46
C ALA A 33 7.69 -1.05 4.52
N TYR A 34 7.64 -2.34 4.25
CA TYR A 34 8.09 -3.39 5.17
C TYR A 34 9.19 -4.22 4.52
N GLY A 35 10.24 -4.48 5.28
CA GLY A 35 11.33 -5.35 4.84
C GLY A 35 10.91 -6.82 4.73
N SER A 36 11.56 -7.56 3.83
CA SER A 36 11.39 -9.01 3.63
C SER A 36 11.74 -9.85 4.84
N ILE A 37 12.52 -9.31 5.77
CA ILE A 37 12.93 -9.95 7.02
C ILE A 37 12.86 -8.96 8.19
N PRO A 38 12.63 -9.43 9.44
CA PRO A 38 12.39 -8.55 10.58
C PRO A 38 13.47 -7.50 10.86
N ARG A 39 14.75 -7.83 10.59
CA ARG A 39 15.89 -6.93 10.87
C ARG A 39 15.91 -5.65 10.04
N LEU A 40 15.25 -5.63 8.89
CA LEU A 40 15.22 -4.45 8.00
C LEU A 40 14.26 -3.37 8.50
N GLY A 41 13.33 -3.73 9.39
CA GLY A 41 12.31 -2.83 9.89
C GLY A 41 11.33 -2.37 8.81
N SER A 42 10.83 -1.15 8.98
CA SER A 42 9.92 -0.48 8.03
C SER A 42 10.40 0.92 7.71
N TYR A 43 9.95 1.48 6.59
CA TYR A 43 10.18 2.87 6.15
C TYR A 43 8.85 3.55 5.79
N GLY A 44 8.76 4.87 5.91
CA GLY A 44 7.63 5.59 5.30
C GLY A 44 7.78 5.61 3.78
N TYR A 45 6.66 5.65 3.05
CA TYR A 45 6.59 5.79 1.60
C TYR A 45 7.51 6.92 1.09
N ARG A 46 7.53 8.08 1.78
CA ARG A 46 8.44 9.18 1.45
C ARG A 46 9.91 8.74 1.40
N ALA A 47 10.39 8.00 2.40
CA ALA A 47 11.78 7.57 2.49
C ALA A 47 12.13 6.52 1.42
N ILE A 48 11.16 5.70 1.03
CA ILE A 48 11.34 4.74 -0.06
C ILE A 48 11.46 5.46 -1.41
N VAL A 49 10.62 6.45 -1.66
CA VAL A 49 10.61 7.19 -2.93
C VAL A 49 11.78 8.18 -3.06
N LEU A 50 12.15 8.86 -1.97
CA LEU A 50 13.18 9.90 -2.00
C LEU A 50 14.57 9.37 -1.66
N ASP A 51 14.68 8.58 -0.59
CA ASP A 51 15.99 8.18 -0.04
C ASP A 51 16.47 6.86 -0.68
N HIS A 52 15.55 5.94 -1.00
CA HIS A 52 15.85 4.68 -1.69
C HIS A 52 15.60 4.72 -3.20
N GLY A 53 15.17 5.87 -3.73
CA GLY A 53 15.00 6.08 -5.17
C GLY A 53 13.92 5.22 -5.83
N ALA A 54 12.95 4.71 -5.06
CA ALA A 54 11.89 3.88 -5.62
C ALA A 54 11.03 4.65 -6.63
N ASP A 55 10.67 3.96 -7.71
CA ASP A 55 9.68 4.45 -8.66
C ASP A 55 8.28 4.40 -8.00
N PRO A 56 7.62 5.54 -7.79
CA PRO A 56 6.29 5.57 -7.20
C PRO A 56 5.23 4.88 -8.07
N GLU A 57 5.44 4.71 -9.39
CA GLU A 57 4.55 4.00 -10.31
C GLU A 57 4.98 2.55 -10.59
N GLY A 58 6.07 2.10 -9.96
CA GLY A 58 6.61 0.76 -10.13
C GLY A 58 5.80 -0.34 -9.45
N ASP A 59 6.40 -1.52 -9.30
CA ASP A 59 5.70 -2.71 -8.78
C ASP A 59 5.53 -2.75 -7.25
N GLY A 60 6.07 -1.76 -6.53
CA GLY A 60 5.99 -1.70 -5.07
C GLY A 60 7.03 -2.59 -4.37
N VAL A 61 8.17 -2.83 -5.02
CA VAL A 61 9.29 -3.58 -4.46
C VAL A 61 10.62 -2.93 -4.85
N ILE A 62 11.55 -2.84 -3.91
CA ILE A 62 12.93 -2.42 -4.16
C ILE A 62 13.93 -3.30 -3.39
N PRO A 63 15.15 -3.50 -3.92
CA PRO A 63 16.20 -4.21 -3.19
C PRO A 63 16.64 -3.41 -1.96
N ALA A 64 16.86 -4.12 -0.85
CA ALA A 64 17.37 -3.58 0.41
C ALA A 64 18.89 -3.74 0.56
N ASP A 65 19.51 -4.58 -0.29
CA ASP A 65 20.95 -4.81 -0.34
C ASP A 65 21.44 -4.95 -1.79
N ALA A 66 22.76 -4.84 -1.98
CA ALA A 66 23.39 -4.92 -3.30
C ALA A 66 23.29 -6.33 -3.93
N GLU A 67 23.18 -7.36 -3.09
CA GLU A 67 23.05 -8.76 -3.51
C GLU A 67 21.62 -9.11 -3.95
N GLN A 68 20.66 -8.19 -3.76
CA GLN A 68 19.23 -8.35 -4.05
C GLN A 68 18.62 -9.60 -3.40
N THR A 69 19.09 -9.93 -2.20
CA THR A 69 18.56 -11.07 -1.42
C THR A 69 17.44 -10.62 -0.48
N ASN A 70 17.42 -9.34 -0.13
CA ASN A 70 16.41 -8.72 0.70
C ASN A 70 15.73 -7.56 0.00
N PHE A 71 14.47 -7.31 0.37
CA PHE A 71 13.62 -6.34 -0.32
C PHE A 71 12.80 -5.51 0.67
N TYR A 72 12.46 -4.28 0.29
CA TYR A 72 11.34 -3.55 0.87
C TYR A 72 10.13 -3.68 -0.04
N TYR A 73 8.98 -3.99 0.56
CA TYR A 73 7.68 -4.02 -0.10
C TYR A 73 6.84 -2.84 0.36
N PHE A 74 6.21 -2.15 -0.58
CA PHE A 74 5.39 -0.97 -0.33
C PHE A 74 4.21 -0.92 -1.31
N PHE A 75 3.23 -0.06 -1.02
CA PHE A 75 2.21 0.29 -2.00
C PHE A 75 2.75 1.36 -2.94
N SER A 76 2.96 1.02 -4.20
CA SER A 76 3.14 2.03 -5.25
C SER A 76 1.81 2.72 -5.56
N GLN A 77 1.84 3.85 -6.28
CA GLN A 77 0.66 4.60 -6.73
C GLN A 77 -0.25 3.69 -7.55
N LYS A 78 0.30 3.01 -8.57
CA LYS A 78 -0.39 1.98 -9.34
C LYS A 78 -1.09 0.94 -8.45
N ARG A 79 -0.38 0.32 -7.51
CA ARG A 79 -0.95 -0.69 -6.61
C ARG A 79 -2.03 -0.12 -5.68
N GLY A 80 -1.87 1.13 -5.24
CA GLY A 80 -2.89 1.83 -4.47
C GLY A 80 -4.16 2.06 -5.27
N ILE A 81 -4.03 2.51 -6.52
CA ILE A 81 -5.15 2.72 -7.45
C ILE A 81 -5.87 1.40 -7.75
N ASP A 82 -5.13 0.32 -7.98
CA ASP A 82 -5.72 -1.03 -8.17
C ASP A 82 -6.64 -1.40 -7.00
N LYS A 83 -6.29 -1.01 -5.75
CA LYS A 83 -7.15 -1.24 -4.58
C LYS A 83 -8.41 -0.39 -4.55
N ILE A 84 -8.39 0.81 -5.12
CA ILE A 84 -9.61 1.62 -5.28
C ILE A 84 -10.58 0.90 -6.20
N HIS A 85 -10.08 0.41 -7.35
CA HIS A 85 -10.89 -0.33 -8.30
C HIS A 85 -11.43 -1.62 -7.68
N LEU A 86 -10.59 -2.40 -7.00
CA LEU A 86 -11.04 -3.60 -6.29
C LEU A 86 -12.12 -3.28 -5.25
N ALA A 87 -11.95 -2.22 -4.46
CA ALA A 87 -12.94 -1.83 -3.46
C ALA A 87 -14.30 -1.49 -4.11
N ARG A 88 -14.28 -0.76 -5.24
CA ARG A 88 -15.47 -0.41 -6.01
C ARG A 88 -16.14 -1.66 -6.61
N ASP A 89 -15.37 -2.50 -7.29
CA ASP A 89 -15.86 -3.70 -8.00
C ASP A 89 -16.46 -4.73 -7.04
N ARG A 90 -15.96 -4.79 -5.80
CA ARG A 90 -16.45 -5.69 -4.76
C ARG A 90 -17.51 -5.08 -3.85
N GLY A 91 -17.91 -3.82 -4.09
CA GLY A 91 -18.93 -3.12 -3.29
C GLY A 91 -18.51 -2.90 -1.84
N LEU A 92 -17.21 -2.65 -1.60
CA LEU A 92 -16.69 -2.36 -0.27
C LEU A 92 -17.16 -0.98 0.23
N HIS A 93 -17.11 -0.76 1.55
CA HIS A 93 -17.41 0.55 2.14
C HIS A 93 -16.49 1.65 1.62
N GLY A 94 -15.22 1.30 1.38
CA GLY A 94 -14.22 2.22 0.87
C GLY A 94 -12.81 1.77 1.19
N ILE A 95 -11.89 2.73 1.11
CA ILE A 95 -10.47 2.56 1.43
C ILE A 95 -10.09 3.44 2.62
N SER A 96 -9.13 3.01 3.43
CA SER A 96 -8.47 3.86 4.42
C SER A 96 -6.98 3.96 4.10
N VAL A 97 -6.40 5.14 4.34
CA VAL A 97 -4.96 5.33 4.25
C VAL A 97 -4.39 5.32 5.65
N GLU A 98 -3.51 4.35 5.94
CA GLU A 98 -2.92 4.18 7.26
C GLU A 98 -1.54 4.83 7.32
N SER A 99 -1.44 5.90 8.11
CA SER A 99 -0.15 6.46 8.49
C SER A 99 0.39 5.71 9.70
N ASP A 100 1.66 5.29 9.66
CA ASP A 100 2.37 4.90 10.88
C ASP A 100 2.45 6.13 11.81
N ARG A 101 1.64 6.12 12.87
CA ARG A 101 1.51 7.23 13.85
C ARG A 101 2.84 7.62 14.49
N SER A 102 3.85 6.74 14.45
CA SER A 102 5.16 6.99 15.05
C SER A 102 6.10 7.82 14.16
N ARG A 103 5.74 8.09 12.89
CA ARG A 103 6.66 8.65 11.89
C ARG A 103 6.18 9.99 11.36
N LYS A 104 6.98 11.04 11.55
CA LYS A 104 6.82 12.29 10.81
C LYS A 104 7.14 12.02 9.33
N TYR A 105 6.33 12.55 8.40
CA TYR A 105 6.54 12.47 6.95
C TYR A 105 6.46 11.06 6.33
N VAL A 106 5.36 10.35 6.60
CA VAL A 106 5.14 8.99 6.07
C VAL A 106 4.96 8.99 4.55
N ASP A 107 4.34 10.04 3.98
CA ASP A 107 4.18 10.26 2.54
C ASP A 107 4.83 11.59 2.10
N LEU A 108 4.96 11.81 0.80
CA LEU A 108 5.30 13.09 0.21
C LEU A 108 4.14 14.09 0.44
N LYS A 109 4.41 15.39 0.20
CA LYS A 109 3.36 16.42 0.28
C LYS A 109 2.18 16.04 -0.63
N PRO A 110 0.91 16.23 -0.22
CA PRO A 110 -0.26 15.91 -1.04
C PRO A 110 -0.34 16.62 -2.39
N SER A 111 0.42 17.72 -2.56
CA SER A 111 0.55 18.42 -3.85
C SER A 111 1.59 17.81 -4.80
N SER A 112 2.35 16.80 -4.34
CA SER A 112 3.35 16.12 -5.15
C SER A 112 2.68 15.09 -6.03
N PRO A 113 2.94 15.06 -7.36
CA PRO A 113 2.42 14.01 -8.24
C PRO A 113 3.00 12.64 -7.90
N ARG A 114 4.09 12.58 -7.12
CA ARG A 114 4.72 11.33 -6.63
C ARG A 114 4.19 10.88 -5.26
N SER A 115 3.19 11.55 -4.68
CA SER A 115 2.58 11.15 -3.40
C SER A 115 1.57 10.03 -3.61
N LEU A 116 1.60 9.02 -2.74
CA LEU A 116 0.59 7.96 -2.75
C LEU A 116 -0.79 8.53 -2.40
N THR A 117 -0.87 9.39 -1.38
CA THR A 117 -2.12 10.07 -1.00
C THR A 117 -2.68 10.91 -2.14
N HIS A 118 -1.82 11.62 -2.88
CA HIS A 118 -2.24 12.38 -4.07
C HIS A 118 -2.85 11.47 -5.14
N ALA A 119 -2.19 10.34 -5.44
CA ALA A 119 -2.68 9.38 -6.42
C ALA A 119 -4.04 8.79 -6.00
N LEU A 120 -4.19 8.39 -4.74
CA LEU A 120 -5.46 7.85 -4.24
C LEU A 120 -6.59 8.89 -4.29
N ALA A 121 -6.34 10.11 -3.82
CA ALA A 121 -7.32 11.19 -3.81
C ALA A 121 -7.76 11.63 -5.21
N SER A 122 -6.92 11.40 -6.22
CA SER A 122 -7.24 11.75 -7.62
C SER A 122 -8.01 10.65 -8.36
N ASN A 123 -8.22 9.48 -7.75
CA ASN A 123 -8.84 8.31 -8.38
C ASN A 123 -10.08 7.76 -7.64
N VAL A 124 -10.49 8.41 -6.54
CA VAL A 124 -11.73 8.06 -5.80
C VAL A 124 -12.99 8.46 -6.54
#